data_AF-A0AAX4AX09-F1
#
_entry.id   AF-A0AAX4AX09-F1
#
_cell.length_a   1.000
_cell.length_b   1.000
_cell.length_c   1.000
_cell.angle_alpha   90.00
_cell.angle_beta   90.00
_cell.angle_gamma   90.00
#
_symmetry.space_group_name_H-M   'P 1'
#
loop_
_entity.id
_entity.type
_entity.pdbx_description
1 polymer ?
#
loop_
_entity_poly.entity_id
_entity_poly.type
_entity_poly.pdbx_seq_one_letter_code
_entity_poly.pdbx_strand_id
1 'polypeptide(L)'
;MKGEYKIIKAGKKNVIDFLNDIGIKPLLSLILLVIIVAVDKTSLMKSIKLFSLNIYSWVFVIILLYYLVCYRPRDKRINDLAKSSIYKQYVSFFREIFFSISLIMFSSILLSLFFDTKTSSEIISIITTLGLLRLMISITMILTELSFISLMLLFVTIYVSLFIIGIFDIKWWALATSLLVLWNYINSREFLIFLNKGDTKINIPAKLEYRWQVNKIISYIVTFIIYFSLLLSSVLIEKSNSTFFERGTMRFYTFFGTAVVIILLYVFSKSYFSRNNSLSHNFIGKLFIKIGDFLCLYKLDNFVDLYNETLTKHQKKETRRLVYKKIKKRN
;
A
#
# COMPACT_ATOMS: atom_id res chain seq x y z
N MET A 1 43.06 -24.76 5.05
CA MET A 1 42.38 -24.55 6.34
C MET A 1 40.88 -24.68 6.13
N LYS A 2 40.27 -25.74 6.67
CA LYS A 2 38.82 -26.01 6.56
C LYS A 2 38.06 -25.04 7.45
N GLY A 3 37.31 -24.11 6.85
CA GLY A 3 36.38 -23.25 7.57
C GLY A 3 35.10 -24.02 7.86
N GLU A 4 34.90 -24.39 9.12
CA GLU A 4 33.64 -24.96 9.60
C GLU A 4 32.52 -23.94 9.44
N TYR A 5 31.53 -24.28 8.62
CA TYR A 5 30.25 -23.58 8.61
C TYR A 5 29.54 -23.88 9.92
N LYS A 6 29.56 -22.93 10.84
CA LYS A 6 28.73 -22.92 12.05
C LYS A 6 27.27 -22.89 11.60
N ILE A 7 26.62 -24.06 11.60
CA ILE A 7 25.17 -24.17 11.48
C ILE A 7 24.59 -23.50 12.73
N ILE A 8 24.12 -22.27 12.57
CA ILE A 8 23.38 -21.55 13.60
C ILE A 8 22.13 -22.37 13.88
N LYS A 9 22.01 -22.92 15.09
CA LYS A 9 20.77 -23.49 15.65
C LYS A 9 19.68 -22.42 15.66
N ALA A 10 19.00 -22.24 14.52
CA ALA A 10 17.79 -21.45 14.41
C ALA A 10 16.59 -22.39 14.61
N GLY A 11 15.67 -22.05 15.52
CA GLY A 11 14.39 -22.76 15.53
C GLY A 11 13.42 -22.49 16.67
N LYS A 12 13.87 -22.27 17.92
CA LYS A 12 12.91 -22.24 19.05
C LYS A 12 12.85 -20.96 19.89
N LYS A 13 13.86 -20.08 19.85
CA LYS A 13 13.83 -18.82 20.64
C LYS A 13 13.13 -17.64 19.94
N ASN A 14 12.94 -17.68 18.62
CA ASN A 14 12.53 -16.48 17.87
C ASN A 14 11.05 -16.09 18.03
N VAL A 15 10.13 -17.05 18.23
CA VAL A 15 8.68 -16.76 18.26
C VAL A 15 8.27 -16.17 19.60
N ILE A 16 8.77 -16.70 20.72
CA ILE A 16 8.44 -16.21 22.06
C ILE A 16 9.01 -14.80 22.26
N ASP A 17 10.23 -14.56 21.80
CA ASP A 17 10.84 -13.23 21.82
C ASP A 17 10.01 -12.24 20.99
N PHE A 18 9.56 -12.64 19.79
CA PHE A 18 8.69 -11.81 18.96
C PHE A 18 7.33 -11.51 19.61
N LEU A 19 6.69 -12.50 20.23
CA LEU A 19 5.42 -12.30 20.94
C LEU A 19 5.59 -11.39 22.16
N ASN A 20 6.73 -11.47 22.84
CA ASN A 20 7.08 -10.56 23.94
C ASN A 20 7.39 -9.14 23.44
N ASP A 21 8.11 -9.00 22.31
CA ASP A 21 8.45 -7.72 21.68
C ASP A 21 7.20 -7.01 21.17
N ILE A 22 6.24 -7.77 20.64
CA ILE A 22 4.91 -7.24 20.35
C ILE A 22 4.19 -6.89 21.66
N GLY A 23 4.42 -7.63 22.74
CA GLY A 23 3.80 -7.35 24.03
C GLY A 23 2.42 -7.99 24.13
N ILE A 24 2.38 -9.30 23.88
CA ILE A 24 1.18 -10.12 24.03
C ILE A 24 0.70 -10.21 25.49
N LYS A 25 1.59 -10.02 26.47
CA LYS A 25 1.27 -10.08 27.91
C LYS A 25 0.18 -9.08 28.32
N PRO A 26 0.31 -7.78 28.04
CA PRO A 26 -0.75 -6.81 28.34
C PRO A 26 -2.04 -7.08 27.55
N LEU A 27 -1.97 -7.68 26.35
CA LEU A 27 -3.17 -8.09 25.62
C LEU A 27 -3.89 -9.27 26.31
N LEU A 28 -3.15 -10.26 26.78
CA LEU A 28 -3.71 -11.41 27.52
C LEU A 28 -4.35 -10.99 28.85
N SER A 29 -3.71 -10.09 29.61
CA SER A 29 -4.31 -9.56 30.85
C SER A 29 -5.62 -8.83 30.59
N LEU A 30 -5.71 -8.19 29.43
CA LEU A 30 -6.85 -7.39 29.02
C LEU A 30 -8.01 -8.28 28.55
N ILE A 31 -7.74 -9.37 27.82
CA ILE A 31 -8.72 -10.42 27.50
C ILE A 31 -9.27 -11.08 28.77
N LEU A 32 -8.38 -11.45 29.70
CA LEU A 32 -8.78 -12.07 30.97
C LEU A 32 -9.74 -11.18 31.75
N LEU A 33 -9.51 -9.87 31.72
CA LEU A 33 -10.38 -8.89 32.36
C LEU A 33 -11.75 -8.76 31.69
N VAL A 34 -11.82 -8.80 30.36
CA VAL A 34 -13.10 -8.83 29.63
C VAL A 34 -13.91 -10.07 30.01
N ILE A 35 -13.25 -11.22 30.14
CA ILE A 35 -13.91 -12.46 30.59
C ILE A 35 -14.47 -12.28 32.00
N ILE A 36 -13.70 -11.71 32.93
CA ILE A 36 -14.17 -11.43 34.29
C ILE A 36 -15.41 -10.53 34.27
N VAL A 37 -15.39 -9.42 33.54
CA VAL A 37 -16.54 -8.49 33.44
C VAL A 37 -17.75 -9.13 32.76
N ALA A 38 -17.55 -9.93 31.72
CA ALA A 38 -18.62 -10.59 30.97
C ALA A 38 -19.29 -11.70 31.78
N VAL A 39 -18.51 -12.52 32.49
CA VAL A 39 -19.02 -13.53 33.42
C VAL A 39 -19.80 -12.87 34.56
N ASP A 40 -19.29 -11.76 35.08
CA ASP A 40 -19.89 -11.12 36.24
C ASP A 40 -21.18 -10.34 35.97
N LYS A 41 -21.40 -9.96 34.70
CA LYS A 41 -22.68 -9.41 34.21
C LYS A 41 -23.87 -10.33 34.52
N THR A 42 -23.61 -11.63 34.75
CA THR A 42 -24.63 -12.65 35.05
C THR A 42 -24.88 -12.89 36.55
N SER A 43 -24.02 -12.42 37.47
CA SER A 43 -24.14 -12.74 38.91
C SER A 43 -24.05 -11.54 39.89
N LEU A 44 -23.02 -10.67 39.83
CA LEU A 44 -22.87 -9.56 40.80
C LEU A 44 -23.59 -8.27 40.39
N MET A 45 -24.10 -8.16 39.16
CA MET A 45 -24.76 -6.95 38.66
C MET A 45 -26.04 -6.56 39.45
N LYS A 46 -26.52 -7.44 40.33
CA LYS A 46 -27.66 -7.17 41.24
C LYS A 46 -27.27 -6.57 42.60
N SER A 47 -26.03 -6.72 43.09
CA SER A 47 -25.76 -6.55 44.53
C SER A 47 -24.92 -5.33 44.94
N ILE A 48 -24.27 -4.62 44.02
CA ILE A 48 -23.38 -3.49 44.40
C ILE A 48 -23.77 -2.22 43.63
N LYS A 49 -24.97 -1.69 43.93
CA LYS A 49 -25.34 -0.29 43.66
C LYS A 49 -24.99 0.55 44.88
N LEU A 50 -23.71 0.82 45.12
CA LEU A 50 -23.33 1.96 45.95
C LEU A 50 -23.11 3.16 45.02
N PHE A 51 -23.87 4.24 45.20
CA PHE A 51 -23.72 5.54 44.51
C PHE A 51 -24.09 5.65 43.02
N SER A 52 -25.04 4.86 42.52
CA SER A 52 -25.50 4.91 41.10
C SER A 52 -24.41 4.75 40.02
N LEU A 53 -23.16 4.54 40.43
CA LEU A 53 -21.97 4.41 39.60
C LEU A 53 -21.34 3.05 39.85
N ASN A 54 -21.20 2.28 38.77
CA ASN A 54 -20.68 0.92 38.80
C ASN A 54 -19.17 0.95 39.10
N ILE A 55 -18.74 0.59 40.31
CA ILE A 55 -17.33 0.57 40.75
C ILE A 55 -16.45 -0.22 39.77
N TYR A 56 -17.00 -1.29 39.19
CA TYR A 56 -16.32 -2.09 38.17
C TYR A 56 -16.04 -1.31 36.88
N SER A 57 -16.90 -0.37 36.48
CA SER A 57 -16.65 0.50 35.34
C SER A 57 -15.46 1.43 35.59
N TRP A 58 -15.27 1.92 36.82
CA TRP A 58 -14.10 2.73 37.17
C TRP A 58 -12.81 1.92 37.19
N VAL A 59 -12.83 0.70 37.74
CA VAL A 59 -11.69 -0.23 37.67
C VAL A 59 -11.34 -0.53 36.20
N PHE A 60 -12.35 -0.75 35.36
CA PHE A 60 -12.17 -0.95 33.92
C PHE A 60 -11.53 0.27 33.24
N VAL A 61 -11.97 1.49 33.56
CA VAL A 61 -11.40 2.75 33.03
C VAL A 61 -9.94 2.94 33.47
N ILE A 62 -9.62 2.71 34.74
CA ILE A 62 -8.26 2.87 35.28
C ILE A 62 -7.30 1.91 34.57
N ILE A 63 -7.73 0.67 34.34
CA ILE A 63 -6.90 -0.35 33.67
C ILE A 63 -6.78 -0.06 32.17
N LEU A 64 -7.85 0.43 31.53
CA LEU A 64 -7.79 0.93 30.16
C LEU A 64 -6.77 2.05 30.03
N LEU A 65 -6.80 3.05 30.92
CA LEU A 65 -5.86 4.16 30.94
C LEU A 65 -4.43 3.67 31.14
N TYR A 66 -4.21 2.72 32.06
CA TYR A 66 -2.91 2.09 32.24
C TYR A 66 -2.42 1.40 30.96
N TYR A 67 -3.27 0.62 30.29
CA TYR A 67 -2.94 -0.01 29.01
C TYR A 67 -2.62 1.01 27.92
N LEU A 68 -3.40 2.10 27.81
CA LEU A 68 -3.19 3.17 26.84
C LEU A 68 -1.85 3.89 27.04
N VAL A 69 -1.44 4.11 28.29
CA VAL A 69 -0.17 4.76 28.63
C VAL A 69 1.01 3.82 28.43
N CYS A 70 0.90 2.57 28.89
CA CYS A 70 2.01 1.61 28.87
C CYS A 70 2.23 0.95 27.50
N TYR A 71 1.20 0.90 26.64
CA TYR A 71 1.25 0.21 25.35
C TYR A 71 1.12 1.19 24.18
N ARG A 72 1.98 2.20 24.15
CA ARG A 72 2.08 3.07 22.98
C ARG A 72 2.73 2.29 21.82
N PRO A 73 2.08 2.13 20.67
CA PRO A 73 2.59 1.28 19.59
C PRO A 73 3.83 1.84 18.88
N ARG A 74 4.16 3.12 19.10
CA ARG A 74 5.43 3.76 18.70
C ARG A 74 6.23 4.26 19.89
N ASP A 75 6.31 3.44 20.93
CA ASP A 75 7.13 3.76 22.09
C ASP A 75 8.62 3.85 21.70
N LYS A 76 9.37 4.76 22.33
CA LYS A 76 10.82 4.90 22.15
C LYS A 76 11.54 3.57 22.38
N ARG A 77 10.96 2.71 23.22
CA ARG A 77 11.43 1.35 23.54
C ARG A 77 11.61 0.44 22.32
N ILE A 78 10.88 0.67 21.21
CA ILE A 78 11.07 -0.12 19.97
C ILE A 78 12.39 0.26 19.29
N ASN A 79 12.78 1.53 19.36
CA ASN A 79 14.05 2.00 18.80
C ASN A 79 15.24 1.44 19.57
N ASP A 80 15.06 1.12 20.86
CA ASP A 80 16.10 0.56 21.74
C ASP A 80 16.33 -0.95 21.53
N LEU A 81 15.48 -1.63 20.76
CA LEU A 81 15.70 -3.04 20.41
C LEU A 81 16.98 -3.19 19.56
N ALA A 82 17.92 -4.05 19.96
CA ALA A 82 19.11 -4.39 19.19
C ALA A 82 18.79 -5.35 18.01
N LYS A 83 17.84 -4.97 17.15
CA LYS A 83 17.32 -5.74 16.01
C LYS A 83 17.30 -4.87 14.73
N SER A 84 17.15 -5.49 13.56
CA SER A 84 17.11 -4.78 12.27
C SER A 84 15.92 -3.82 12.18
N SER A 85 16.03 -2.78 11.34
CA SER A 85 14.94 -1.82 11.08
C SER A 85 13.67 -2.51 10.61
N ILE A 86 13.80 -3.47 9.70
CA ILE A 86 12.70 -4.29 9.17
C ILE A 86 12.00 -5.06 10.30
N TYR A 87 12.74 -5.65 11.24
CA TYR A 87 12.15 -6.36 12.38
C TYR A 87 11.36 -5.40 13.29
N LYS A 88 11.92 -4.22 13.59
CA LYS A 88 11.24 -3.18 14.37
C LYS A 88 9.96 -2.71 13.70
N GLN A 89 9.95 -2.62 12.37
CA GLN A 89 8.79 -2.24 11.55
C GLN A 89 7.68 -3.30 11.68
N TYR A 90 8.01 -4.58 11.59
CA TYR A 90 7.05 -5.68 11.83
C TYR A 90 6.50 -5.68 13.26
N VAL A 91 7.35 -5.52 14.26
CA VAL A 91 6.91 -5.43 15.67
C VAL A 91 5.95 -4.25 15.85
N SER A 92 6.30 -3.07 15.35
CA SER A 92 5.45 -1.87 15.41
C SER A 92 4.10 -2.09 14.71
N PHE A 93 4.12 -2.76 13.56
CA PHE A 93 2.92 -3.09 12.79
C PHE A 93 1.95 -3.97 13.58
N PHE A 94 2.43 -5.09 14.15
CA PHE A 94 1.59 -5.97 14.96
C PHE A 94 1.13 -5.30 16.26
N ARG A 95 1.98 -4.49 16.90
CA ARG A 95 1.61 -3.68 18.08
C ARG A 95 0.46 -2.73 17.77
N GLU A 96 0.51 -2.04 16.64
CA GLU A 96 -0.55 -1.10 16.24
C GLU A 96 -1.89 -1.80 15.97
N ILE A 97 -1.85 -2.98 15.32
CA ILE A 97 -3.04 -3.81 15.10
C ILE A 97 -3.67 -4.20 16.43
N PHE A 98 -2.89 -4.79 17.32
CA PHE A 98 -3.37 -5.24 18.62
C PHE A 98 -3.90 -4.09 19.48
N PHE A 99 -3.19 -2.96 19.48
CA PHE A 99 -3.62 -1.77 20.21
C PHE A 99 -4.93 -1.21 19.68
N SER A 100 -5.10 -1.14 18.35
CA SER A 100 -6.30 -0.56 17.74
C SER A 100 -7.52 -1.45 17.92
N ILE A 101 -7.37 -2.76 17.76
CA ILE A 101 -8.46 -3.73 18.04
C ILE A 101 -8.84 -3.66 19.52
N SER A 102 -7.86 -3.63 20.42
CA SER A 102 -8.12 -3.50 21.86
C SER A 102 -8.84 -2.19 22.17
N LEU A 103 -8.43 -1.06 21.59
CA LEU A 103 -9.08 0.22 21.82
C LEU A 103 -10.55 0.20 21.35
N ILE A 104 -10.84 -0.34 20.18
CA ILE A 104 -12.21 -0.46 19.63
C ILE A 104 -13.08 -1.36 20.51
N MET A 105 -12.58 -2.54 20.89
CA MET A 105 -13.32 -3.49 21.72
C MET A 105 -13.65 -2.88 23.08
N PHE A 106 -12.69 -2.20 23.70
CA PHE A 106 -12.86 -1.68 25.05
C PHE A 106 -13.74 -0.45 25.12
N SER A 107 -13.59 0.45 24.16
CA SER A 107 -14.50 1.59 24.02
C SER A 107 -15.94 1.11 23.79
N SER A 108 -16.15 0.04 23.02
CA SER A 108 -17.48 -0.57 22.83
C SER A 108 -18.03 -1.18 24.12
N ILE A 109 -17.22 -1.93 24.87
CA ILE A 109 -17.62 -2.50 26.17
C ILE A 109 -17.94 -1.39 27.17
N LEU A 110 -17.08 -0.38 27.27
CA LEU A 110 -17.28 0.78 28.13
C LEU A 110 -18.62 1.46 27.82
N LEU A 111 -18.89 1.71 26.53
CA LEU A 111 -20.13 2.34 26.11
C LEU A 111 -21.36 1.50 26.53
N SER A 112 -21.28 0.18 26.39
CA SER A 112 -22.34 -0.75 26.80
C SER A 112 -22.57 -0.83 28.32
N LEU A 113 -21.62 -0.33 29.14
CA LEU A 113 -21.74 -0.27 30.60
C LEU A 113 -22.38 1.03 31.08
N PHE A 114 -22.38 2.09 30.27
CA PHE A 114 -22.87 3.42 30.66
C PHE A 114 -24.14 3.88 29.93
N PHE A 115 -24.45 3.32 28.74
CA PHE A 115 -25.54 3.81 27.89
C PHE A 115 -26.49 2.69 27.42
N ASP A 116 -27.75 3.08 27.13
CA ASP A 116 -28.79 2.19 26.60
C ASP A 116 -28.51 1.71 25.16
N THR A 117 -29.11 0.59 24.79
CA THR A 117 -28.77 -0.20 23.59
C THR A 117 -28.92 0.56 22.26
N LYS A 118 -29.88 1.49 22.14
CA LYS A 118 -30.18 2.18 20.87
C LYS A 118 -29.23 3.36 20.58
N THR A 119 -28.88 4.16 21.59
CA THR A 119 -27.85 5.22 21.46
C THR A 119 -26.44 4.62 21.38
N SER A 120 -26.24 3.42 21.94
CA SER A 120 -24.96 2.73 21.88
C SER A 120 -24.55 2.31 20.47
N SER A 121 -25.48 1.93 19.58
CA SER A 121 -25.11 1.39 18.27
C SER A 121 -24.51 2.41 17.31
N GLU A 122 -25.08 3.62 17.25
CA GLU A 122 -24.57 4.69 16.39
C GLU A 122 -23.21 5.18 16.87
N ILE A 123 -23.05 5.37 18.19
CA ILE A 123 -21.77 5.78 18.78
C ILE A 123 -20.71 4.68 18.61
N ILE A 124 -21.07 3.40 18.74
CA ILE A 124 -20.15 2.28 18.42
C ILE A 124 -19.73 2.34 16.94
N SER A 125 -20.64 2.65 16.01
CA SER A 125 -20.29 2.81 14.59
C SER A 125 -19.29 3.95 14.36
N ILE A 126 -19.43 5.07 15.06
CA ILE A 126 -18.50 6.21 14.98
C ILE A 126 -17.15 5.83 15.59
N ILE A 127 -17.13 5.18 16.75
CA ILE A 127 -15.90 4.75 17.43
C ILE A 127 -15.14 3.72 16.59
N THR A 128 -15.84 2.74 16.02
CA THR A 128 -15.25 1.70 15.16
C THR A 128 -14.67 2.32 13.88
N THR A 129 -15.40 3.21 13.22
CA THR A 129 -14.92 3.90 12.01
C THR A 129 -13.69 4.78 12.30
N LEU A 130 -13.70 5.58 13.37
CA LEU A 130 -12.54 6.37 13.79
C LEU A 130 -11.35 5.50 14.18
N GLY A 131 -11.59 4.39 14.89
CA GLY A 131 -10.57 3.43 15.27
C GLY A 131 -9.90 2.77 14.06
N LEU A 132 -10.70 2.37 13.07
CA LEU A 132 -10.22 1.81 11.81
C LEU A 132 -9.46 2.85 10.97
N LEU A 133 -9.96 4.08 10.87
CA LEU A 133 -9.28 5.18 10.19
C LEU A 133 -7.89 5.43 10.80
N ARG A 134 -7.83 5.50 12.13
CA ARG A 134 -6.58 5.67 12.88
C ARG A 134 -5.63 4.49 12.65
N LEU A 135 -6.12 3.25 12.64
CA LEU A 135 -5.31 2.08 12.29
C LEU A 135 -4.72 2.18 10.88
N MET A 136 -5.54 2.56 9.89
CA MET A 136 -5.10 2.73 8.50
C MET A 136 -3.99 3.78 8.36
N ILE A 137 -4.16 4.93 9.01
CA ILE A 137 -3.14 5.99 9.03
C ILE A 137 -1.87 5.50 9.74
N SER A 138 -1.98 4.84 10.88
CA SER A 138 -0.81 4.36 11.61
C SER A 138 -0.03 3.29 10.83
N ILE A 139 -0.71 2.35 10.17
CA ILE A 139 -0.10 1.32 9.34
C ILE A 139 0.61 1.95 8.14
N THR A 140 -0.04 2.87 7.43
CA THR A 140 0.55 3.54 6.27
C THR A 140 1.80 4.32 6.65
N MET A 141 1.79 5.01 7.79
CA MET A 141 2.99 5.63 8.35
C MET A 141 4.10 4.62 8.69
N ILE A 142 3.76 3.45 9.25
CA ILE A 142 4.76 2.41 9.55
C ILE A 142 5.39 1.88 8.26
N LEU A 143 4.58 1.60 7.23
CA LEU A 143 5.05 1.06 5.95
C LEU A 143 5.87 2.05 5.12
N THR A 144 5.51 3.34 5.17
CA THR A 144 6.18 4.40 4.41
C THR A 144 7.31 5.08 5.19
N GLU A 145 7.40 4.84 6.50
CA GLU A 145 8.30 5.53 7.44
C GLU A 145 8.11 7.06 7.47
N LEU A 146 6.97 7.55 6.97
CA LEU A 146 6.66 8.98 6.93
C LEU A 146 6.07 9.47 8.25
N SER A 147 6.36 10.73 8.57
CA SER A 147 5.68 11.45 9.67
C SER A 147 4.21 11.69 9.34
N PHE A 148 3.38 11.93 10.36
CA PHE A 148 1.93 12.11 10.15
C PHE A 148 1.66 13.35 9.28
N ILE A 149 2.41 14.42 9.52
CA ILE A 149 2.32 15.66 8.74
C ILE A 149 2.73 15.40 7.29
N SER A 150 3.84 14.69 7.07
CA SER A 150 4.32 14.35 5.72
C SER A 150 3.31 13.47 4.97
N LEU A 151 2.71 12.49 5.66
CA LEU A 151 1.71 11.61 5.08
C LEU A 151 0.41 12.38 4.74
N MET A 152 -0.05 13.27 5.62
CA MET A 152 -1.21 14.11 5.36
C MET A 152 -0.98 15.08 4.20
N LEU A 153 0.20 15.71 4.13
CA LEU A 153 0.58 16.53 2.98
C LEU A 153 0.60 15.72 1.68
N LEU A 154 1.12 14.50 1.72
CA LEU A 154 1.12 13.59 0.56
C LEU A 154 -0.30 13.22 0.13
N PHE A 155 -1.19 12.88 1.06
CA PHE A 155 -2.60 12.62 0.74
C PHE A 155 -3.29 13.84 0.14
N VAL A 156 -3.09 15.03 0.73
CA VAL A 156 -3.65 16.29 0.20
C VAL A 156 -3.11 16.57 -1.20
N THR A 157 -1.81 16.37 -1.42
CA THR A 157 -1.19 16.64 -2.73
C THR A 157 -1.71 15.67 -3.79
N ILE A 158 -1.82 14.38 -3.48
CA ILE A 158 -2.40 13.38 -4.39
C ILE A 158 -3.87 13.74 -4.66
N TYR A 159 -4.65 14.04 -3.62
CA TYR A 159 -6.06 14.38 -3.76
C TYR A 159 -6.26 15.61 -4.64
N VAL A 160 -5.55 16.71 -4.35
CA VAL A 160 -5.63 17.95 -5.12
C VAL A 160 -5.17 17.73 -6.56
N SER A 161 -4.08 16.98 -6.78
CA SER A 161 -3.60 16.68 -8.14
C SER A 161 -4.63 15.91 -8.95
N LEU A 162 -5.22 14.86 -8.36
CA LEU A 162 -6.25 14.05 -9.01
C LEU A 162 -7.56 14.83 -9.21
N PHE A 163 -7.92 15.70 -8.27
CA PHE A 163 -9.09 16.55 -8.37
C PHE A 163 -8.94 17.59 -9.48
N ILE A 164 -7.77 18.26 -9.57
CA ILE A 164 -7.44 19.18 -10.68
C ILE A 164 -7.52 18.45 -12.01
N ILE A 165 -7.00 17.22 -12.09
CA ILE A 165 -7.10 16.40 -13.31
C ILE A 165 -8.57 16.15 -13.70
N GLY A 166 -9.41 15.84 -12.70
CA GLY A 166 -10.84 15.60 -12.89
C GLY A 166 -11.65 16.84 -13.27
N ILE A 167 -11.21 18.03 -12.89
CA ILE A 167 -11.90 19.29 -13.19
C ILE A 167 -11.92 19.60 -14.69
N PHE A 168 -10.81 19.34 -15.38
CA PHE A 168 -10.66 19.74 -16.77
C PHE A 168 -11.53 18.89 -17.71
N ASP A 169 -12.30 19.57 -18.58
CA ASP A 169 -13.05 18.90 -19.63
C ASP A 169 -12.15 18.21 -20.65
N ILE A 170 -12.72 17.26 -21.39
CA ILE A 170 -12.00 16.48 -22.41
C ILE A 170 -11.31 17.37 -23.46
N LYS A 171 -11.84 18.57 -23.71
CA LYS A 171 -11.25 19.57 -24.61
C LYS A 171 -9.89 20.08 -24.11
N TRP A 172 -9.76 20.32 -22.81
CA TRP A 172 -8.49 20.74 -22.20
C TRP A 172 -7.47 19.60 -22.20
N TRP A 173 -7.94 18.37 -21.99
CA TRP A 173 -7.09 17.18 -22.14
C TRP A 173 -6.65 16.94 -23.59
N ALA A 174 -7.50 17.20 -24.57
CA ALA A 174 -7.11 17.21 -25.98
C ALA A 174 -5.95 18.17 -26.25
N LEU A 175 -6.02 19.39 -25.69
CA LEU A 175 -4.94 20.38 -25.80
C LEU A 175 -3.66 19.91 -25.08
N ALA A 176 -3.76 19.38 -23.86
CA ALA A 176 -2.60 18.85 -23.14
C ALA A 176 -1.92 17.71 -23.94
N THR A 177 -2.71 16.85 -24.57
CA THR A 177 -2.18 15.71 -25.34
C THR A 177 -1.61 16.12 -26.69
N SER A 178 -2.14 17.15 -27.34
CA SER A 178 -1.55 17.70 -28.56
C SER A 178 -0.19 18.36 -28.29
N LEU A 179 -0.06 19.11 -27.18
CA LEU A 179 1.23 19.62 -26.71
C LEU A 179 2.21 18.49 -26.40
N LEU A 180 1.73 17.39 -25.80
CA LEU A 180 2.56 16.23 -25.50
C LEU A 180 3.05 15.53 -26.78
N VAL A 181 2.18 15.37 -27.78
CA VAL A 181 2.56 14.83 -29.10
C VAL A 181 3.61 15.71 -29.77
N LEU A 182 3.42 17.04 -29.72
CA LEU A 182 4.38 18.00 -30.26
C LEU A 182 5.72 17.92 -29.54
N TRP A 183 5.72 17.83 -28.22
CA TRP A 183 6.93 17.65 -27.41
C TRP A 183 7.67 16.34 -27.73
N ASN A 184 6.92 15.24 -27.90
CA ASN A 184 7.48 13.95 -28.31
C ASN A 184 8.03 14.00 -29.74
N TYR A 185 7.40 14.75 -30.64
CA TYR A 185 7.92 14.97 -32.00
C TYR A 185 9.22 15.77 -31.97
N ILE A 186 9.28 16.87 -31.23
CA ILE A 186 10.53 17.65 -31.08
C ILE A 186 11.66 16.77 -30.52
N ASN A 187 11.34 15.88 -29.58
CA ASN A 187 12.28 14.91 -29.01
C ASN A 187 12.31 13.58 -29.77
N SER A 188 12.46 13.66 -31.10
CA SER A 188 12.49 12.47 -31.95
C SER A 188 13.55 12.57 -33.04
N ARG A 189 13.86 11.41 -33.64
CA ARG A 189 14.77 11.35 -34.79
C ARG A 189 14.16 12.04 -36.00
N GLU A 190 12.84 11.95 -36.16
CA GLU A 190 12.07 12.53 -37.25
C GLU A 190 12.21 14.05 -37.28
N PHE A 191 12.21 14.71 -36.11
CA PHE A 191 12.47 16.14 -36.02
C PHE A 191 13.90 16.52 -36.39
N LEU A 192 14.89 15.71 -36.04
CA LEU A 192 16.27 15.93 -36.48
C LEU A 192 16.43 15.77 -37.99
N ILE A 193 15.76 14.77 -38.59
CA ILE A 193 15.72 14.58 -40.05
C ILE A 193 15.08 15.79 -40.71
N PHE A 194 13.98 16.30 -40.15
CA PHE A 194 13.33 17.52 -40.63
C PHE A 194 14.27 18.72 -40.58
N LEU A 195 14.99 18.95 -39.46
CA LEU A 195 15.98 20.02 -39.33
C LEU A 195 17.14 19.89 -40.33
N ASN A 196 17.55 18.66 -40.64
CA ASN A 196 18.58 18.37 -41.64
C ASN A 196 18.03 18.24 -43.07
N LYS A 197 16.89 18.88 -43.37
CA LYS A 197 16.29 18.94 -44.72
C LYS A 197 16.06 17.55 -45.36
N GLY A 198 15.75 16.55 -44.53
CA GLY A 198 15.50 15.18 -44.99
C GLY A 198 16.73 14.27 -45.02
N ASP A 199 17.92 14.73 -44.61
CA ASP A 199 19.08 13.84 -44.52
C ASP A 199 18.89 12.83 -43.37
N THR A 200 18.92 11.55 -43.72
CA THR A 200 18.70 10.43 -42.81
C THR A 200 19.99 9.95 -42.13
N LYS A 201 21.16 10.43 -42.58
CA LYS A 201 22.49 10.06 -42.06
C LYS A 201 22.85 10.83 -40.78
N ILE A 202 21.93 10.85 -39.82
CA ILE A 202 22.15 11.48 -38.51
C ILE A 202 22.58 10.43 -37.51
N ASN A 203 23.81 10.55 -37.01
CA ASN A 203 24.33 9.63 -36.00
C ASN A 203 23.84 10.06 -34.61
N ILE A 204 22.76 9.44 -34.15
CA ILE A 204 22.16 9.73 -32.83
C ILE A 204 22.75 8.77 -31.79
N PRO A 205 23.22 9.26 -30.63
CA PRO A 205 23.67 8.38 -29.57
C PRO A 205 22.54 7.45 -29.12
N ALA A 206 22.76 6.13 -29.17
CA ALA A 206 21.75 5.13 -28.81
C ALA A 206 21.13 5.32 -27.41
N LYS A 207 21.89 5.90 -26.46
CA LYS A 207 21.39 6.22 -25.11
C LYS A 207 20.31 7.32 -25.11
N LEU A 208 20.43 8.30 -26.01
CA LEU A 208 19.46 9.38 -26.16
C LEU A 208 18.20 8.87 -26.84
N GLU A 209 18.36 8.13 -27.93
CA GLU A 209 17.24 7.50 -28.66
C GLU A 209 16.43 6.57 -27.75
N TYR A 210 17.10 5.75 -26.92
CA TYR A 210 16.42 4.93 -25.91
C TYR A 210 15.59 5.77 -24.93
N ARG A 211 16.11 6.88 -24.42
CA ARG A 211 15.37 7.75 -23.49
C ARG A 211 14.16 8.39 -24.15
N TRP A 212 14.29 8.80 -25.41
CA TRP A 212 13.16 9.34 -26.18
C TRP A 212 12.05 8.29 -26.36
N GLN A 213 12.41 7.05 -26.72
CA GLN A 213 11.43 5.96 -26.85
C GLN A 213 10.74 5.64 -25.52
N VAL A 214 11.49 5.58 -24.42
CA VAL A 214 10.90 5.35 -23.08
C VAL A 214 9.93 6.47 -22.70
N ASN A 215 10.32 7.73 -22.89
CA ASN A 215 9.47 8.87 -22.57
C ASN A 215 8.19 8.89 -23.43
N LYS A 216 8.30 8.55 -24.72
CA LYS A 216 7.18 8.43 -25.66
C LYS A 216 6.18 7.36 -25.20
N ILE A 217 6.67 6.19 -24.78
CA ILE A 217 5.83 5.12 -24.24
C ILE A 217 5.13 5.54 -22.95
N ILE A 218 5.87 6.12 -21.99
CA ILE A 218 5.30 6.59 -20.71
C ILE A 218 4.20 7.64 -20.97
N SER A 219 4.46 8.58 -21.87
CA SER A 219 3.51 9.60 -22.30
C SER A 219 2.21 8.97 -22.83
N TYR A 220 2.29 7.97 -23.71
CA TYR A 220 1.11 7.30 -24.24
C TYR A 220 0.34 6.54 -23.16
N ILE A 221 1.03 5.87 -22.24
CA ILE A 221 0.40 5.19 -21.11
C ILE A 221 -0.38 6.19 -20.24
N VAL A 222 0.25 7.30 -19.87
CA VAL A 222 -0.39 8.36 -19.06
C VAL A 222 -1.62 8.93 -19.79
N THR A 223 -1.46 9.22 -21.08
CA THR A 223 -2.54 9.75 -21.92
C THR A 223 -3.72 8.78 -22.01
N PHE A 224 -3.44 7.49 -22.20
CA PHE A 224 -4.46 6.44 -22.24
C PHE A 224 -5.23 6.35 -20.92
N ILE A 225 -4.53 6.35 -19.78
CA ILE A 225 -5.17 6.28 -18.45
C ILE A 225 -6.12 7.46 -18.24
N ILE A 226 -5.69 8.67 -18.60
CA ILE A 226 -6.50 9.89 -18.47
C ILE A 226 -7.76 9.78 -19.32
N TYR A 227 -7.64 9.45 -20.61
CA TYR A 227 -8.81 9.35 -21.50
C TYR A 227 -9.74 8.21 -21.12
N PHE A 228 -9.20 7.06 -20.73
CA PHE A 228 -10.01 5.92 -20.31
C PHE A 228 -10.80 6.23 -19.03
N SER A 229 -10.17 6.93 -18.07
CA SER A 229 -10.86 7.43 -16.87
C SER A 229 -11.96 8.43 -17.22
N LEU A 230 -11.69 9.38 -18.13
CA LEU A 230 -12.69 10.37 -18.55
C LEU A 230 -13.88 9.71 -19.25
N LEU A 231 -13.63 8.71 -20.11
CA LEU A 231 -14.67 7.95 -20.82
C LEU A 231 -15.55 7.17 -19.84
N LEU A 232 -14.96 6.49 -18.85
CA LEU A 232 -15.74 5.80 -17.83
C LEU A 232 -16.58 6.78 -17.00
N SER A 233 -16.02 7.95 -16.66
CA SER A 233 -16.75 8.96 -15.92
C SER A 233 -17.91 9.57 -16.72
N SER A 234 -17.79 9.76 -18.03
CA SER A 234 -18.88 10.32 -18.83
C SER A 234 -20.05 9.34 -18.92
N VAL A 235 -19.76 8.06 -19.17
CA VAL A 235 -20.77 6.98 -19.23
C VAL A 235 -21.53 6.82 -17.92
N LEU A 236 -20.85 6.97 -16.78
CA LEU A 236 -21.45 6.73 -15.47
C LEU A 236 -22.33 7.89 -14.98
N ILE A 237 -22.11 9.15 -15.39
CA ILE A 237 -22.69 10.31 -14.69
C ILE A 237 -23.24 11.44 -15.56
N GLU A 238 -22.93 11.62 -16.85
CA GLU A 238 -23.30 12.85 -17.59
C GLU A 238 -24.83 13.09 -17.71
N LYS A 239 -25.43 13.51 -16.60
CA LYS A 239 -26.67 14.26 -16.49
C LYS A 239 -26.27 15.70 -16.72
N SER A 240 -27.03 16.38 -17.58
CA SER A 240 -26.76 17.72 -18.10
C SER A 240 -26.52 18.81 -17.04
N ASN A 241 -26.90 18.58 -15.77
CA ASN A 241 -26.87 19.57 -14.68
C ASN A 241 -25.92 19.22 -13.52
N SER A 242 -24.91 18.36 -13.71
CA SER A 242 -23.97 18.04 -12.63
C SER A 242 -23.08 19.24 -12.25
N THR A 243 -22.94 19.49 -10.95
CA THR A 243 -22.08 20.57 -10.45
C THR A 243 -20.59 20.24 -10.70
N PHE A 244 -19.75 21.28 -10.71
CA PHE A 244 -18.30 21.13 -10.88
C PHE A 244 -17.69 20.17 -9.85
N PHE A 245 -18.16 20.22 -8.61
CA PHE A 245 -17.69 19.35 -7.53
C PHE A 245 -18.09 17.90 -7.76
N GLU A 246 -19.34 17.64 -8.18
CA GLU A 246 -19.83 16.29 -8.52
C GLU A 246 -19.05 15.65 -9.67
N ARG A 247 -18.69 16.45 -10.69
CA ARG A 247 -17.85 15.96 -11.79
C ARG A 247 -16.44 15.61 -11.33
N GLY A 248 -15.84 16.48 -10.51
CA GLY A 248 -14.49 16.25 -9.97
C GLY A 248 -14.40 15.02 -9.06
N THR A 249 -15.38 14.81 -8.17
CA THR A 249 -15.41 13.66 -7.26
C THR A 249 -15.62 12.34 -7.99
N MET A 250 -16.52 12.28 -8.97
CA MET A 250 -16.73 11.03 -9.70
C MET A 250 -15.55 10.69 -10.62
N ARG A 251 -14.94 11.69 -11.28
CA ARG A 251 -13.73 11.49 -12.07
C ARG A 251 -12.55 11.03 -11.21
N PHE A 252 -12.46 11.51 -9.96
CA PHE A 252 -11.50 11.00 -8.99
C PHE A 252 -11.73 9.51 -8.69
N TYR A 253 -12.97 9.09 -8.45
CA TYR A 253 -13.29 7.69 -8.19
C TYR A 253 -13.01 6.79 -9.40
N THR A 254 -13.34 7.24 -10.62
CA THR A 254 -13.02 6.47 -11.83
C THR A 254 -11.52 6.42 -12.10
N PHE A 255 -10.77 7.49 -11.84
CA PHE A 255 -9.32 7.51 -12.01
C PHE A 255 -8.65 6.57 -11.00
N PHE A 256 -9.07 6.61 -9.74
CA PHE A 256 -8.57 5.71 -8.73
C PHE A 256 -8.94 4.25 -9.04
N GLY A 257 -10.18 4.00 -9.44
CA GLY A 257 -10.65 2.67 -9.82
C GLY A 257 -9.87 2.10 -11.02
N THR A 258 -9.67 2.89 -12.07
CA THR A 258 -8.87 2.47 -13.24
C THR A 258 -7.41 2.19 -12.89
N ALA A 259 -6.78 3.05 -12.08
CA ALA A 259 -5.42 2.81 -11.60
C ALA A 259 -5.30 1.50 -10.81
N VAL A 260 -6.25 1.22 -9.91
CA VAL A 260 -6.30 -0.04 -9.15
C VAL A 260 -6.46 -1.24 -10.09
N VAL A 261 -7.35 -1.17 -11.08
CA VAL A 261 -7.53 -2.25 -12.07
C VAL A 261 -6.25 -2.49 -12.86
N ILE A 262 -5.55 -1.44 -13.29
CA ILE A 262 -4.27 -1.57 -14.01
C ILE A 262 -3.21 -2.22 -13.12
N ILE A 263 -3.12 -1.84 -11.84
CA ILE A 263 -2.18 -2.46 -10.89
C ILE A 263 -2.52 -3.94 -10.71
N LEU A 264 -3.80 -4.29 -10.57
CA LEU A 264 -4.24 -5.69 -10.45
C LEU A 264 -3.90 -6.49 -11.72
N LEU A 265 -4.13 -5.92 -12.91
CA LEU A 265 -3.75 -6.54 -14.18
C LEU A 265 -2.24 -6.73 -14.30
N TYR A 266 -1.45 -5.78 -13.82
CA TYR A 266 0.00 -5.89 -13.79
C TYR A 266 0.46 -7.00 -12.83
N VAL A 267 -0.08 -7.04 -11.60
CA VAL A 267 0.22 -8.10 -10.62
C VAL A 267 -0.21 -9.46 -11.14
N PHE A 268 -1.37 -9.54 -11.80
CA PHE A 268 -1.88 -10.73 -12.46
C PHE A 268 -0.92 -11.19 -13.55
N SER A 269 -0.56 -10.30 -14.47
CA SER A 269 0.36 -10.61 -15.58
C SER A 269 1.72 -11.08 -15.07
N LYS A 270 2.29 -10.38 -14.07
CA LYS A 270 3.55 -10.75 -13.44
C LYS A 270 3.48 -12.14 -12.79
N SER A 271 2.37 -12.44 -12.12
CA SER A 271 2.16 -13.74 -11.47
C SER A 271 1.98 -14.86 -12.50
N TYR A 272 1.22 -14.60 -13.57
CA TYR A 272 0.99 -15.52 -14.69
C TYR A 272 2.29 -15.86 -15.42
N PHE A 273 3.05 -14.86 -15.86
CA PHE A 273 4.31 -15.07 -16.59
C PHE A 273 5.46 -15.57 -15.69
N SER A 274 5.26 -15.60 -14.37
CA SER A 274 6.18 -16.23 -13.41
C SER A 274 5.90 -17.73 -13.20
N ARG A 275 5.22 -18.42 -14.13
CA ARG A 275 4.80 -19.84 -14.01
C ARG A 275 5.92 -20.85 -13.67
N ASN A 276 7.18 -20.50 -13.93
CA ASN A 276 8.34 -21.37 -13.62
C ASN A 276 8.90 -21.18 -12.19
N ASN A 277 8.36 -20.26 -11.39
CA ASN A 277 8.75 -20.09 -9.99
C ASN A 277 7.85 -20.90 -9.05
N SER A 278 8.32 -21.12 -7.81
CA SER A 278 7.63 -21.88 -6.74
C SER A 278 6.17 -21.49 -6.48
N LEU A 279 5.74 -20.30 -6.91
CA LEU A 279 4.37 -19.78 -6.84
C LEU A 279 3.36 -20.54 -7.71
N SER A 280 3.79 -21.23 -8.78
CA SER A 280 2.89 -21.98 -9.66
C SER A 280 2.34 -23.27 -9.04
N HIS A 281 2.97 -23.77 -7.98
CA HIS A 281 2.51 -24.96 -7.26
C HIS A 281 1.34 -24.68 -6.30
N ASN A 282 1.12 -23.42 -5.90
CA ASN A 282 0.04 -23.04 -5.01
C ASN A 282 -1.31 -22.93 -5.75
N PHE A 283 -2.41 -23.16 -5.02
CA PHE A 283 -3.79 -23.11 -5.56
C PHE A 283 -4.10 -21.80 -6.31
N ILE A 284 -3.65 -20.67 -5.75
CA ILE A 284 -3.78 -19.35 -6.36
C ILE A 284 -3.00 -19.27 -7.68
N GLY A 285 -1.77 -19.77 -7.73
CA GLY A 285 -0.96 -19.81 -8.95
C GLY A 285 -1.62 -20.62 -10.07
N LYS A 286 -2.21 -21.78 -9.74
CA LYS A 286 -2.96 -22.61 -10.69
C LYS A 286 -4.20 -21.90 -11.24
N LEU A 287 -4.94 -21.15 -10.41
CA LEU A 287 -6.07 -20.35 -10.87
C LEU A 287 -5.63 -19.23 -11.82
N PHE A 288 -4.55 -18.53 -11.52
CA PHE A 288 -4.02 -17.46 -12.38
C PHE A 288 -3.58 -18.00 -13.75
N ILE A 289 -2.92 -19.17 -13.77
CA ILE A 289 -2.54 -19.86 -15.03
C ILE A 289 -3.79 -20.20 -15.84
N LYS A 290 -4.81 -20.81 -15.22
CA LYS A 290 -6.05 -21.19 -15.91
C LYS A 290 -6.80 -19.99 -16.50
N ILE A 291 -6.86 -18.87 -15.76
CA ILE A 291 -7.47 -17.62 -16.24
C ILE A 291 -6.65 -17.03 -17.40
N GLY A 292 -5.32 -17.05 -17.31
CA GLY A 292 -4.47 -16.52 -18.37
C GLY A 292 -4.48 -17.37 -19.64
N ASP A 293 -4.58 -18.69 -19.51
CA ASP A 293 -4.75 -19.63 -20.63
C ASP A 293 -6.10 -19.39 -21.33
N PHE A 294 -7.17 -19.16 -20.56
CA PHE A 294 -8.47 -18.76 -21.11
C PHE A 294 -8.40 -17.45 -21.89
N LEU A 295 -7.62 -16.48 -21.40
CA LEU A 295 -7.33 -15.22 -22.08
C LEU A 295 -6.31 -15.34 -23.23
N CYS A 296 -5.86 -16.55 -23.58
CA CYS A 296 -4.86 -16.83 -24.62
C CYS A 296 -3.52 -16.11 -24.42
N LEU A 297 -3.11 -15.82 -23.17
CA LEU A 297 -1.88 -15.10 -22.86
C LEU A 297 -0.60 -15.87 -23.23
N TYR A 298 -0.68 -17.19 -23.40
CA TYR A 298 0.44 -18.02 -23.88
C TYR A 298 1.02 -17.55 -25.23
N LYS A 299 0.23 -16.84 -26.07
CA LYS A 299 0.71 -16.25 -27.33
C LYS A 299 1.77 -15.16 -27.13
N LEU A 300 1.85 -14.60 -25.91
CA LEU A 300 2.83 -13.59 -25.53
C LEU A 300 4.10 -14.18 -24.90
N ASP A 301 4.17 -15.50 -24.69
CA ASP A 301 5.32 -16.17 -24.07
C ASP A 301 6.63 -15.86 -24.83
N ASN A 302 6.60 -15.92 -26.16
CA ASN A 302 7.76 -15.57 -27.01
C ASN A 302 8.27 -14.14 -26.77
N PHE A 303 7.36 -13.20 -26.49
CA PHE A 303 7.73 -11.81 -26.26
C PHE A 303 8.37 -11.63 -24.88
N VAL A 304 7.84 -12.34 -23.88
CA VAL A 304 8.37 -12.36 -22.52
C VAL A 304 9.73 -13.04 -22.45
N ASP A 305 9.92 -14.13 -23.20
CA ASP A 305 11.21 -14.83 -23.30
C ASP A 305 12.28 -13.94 -23.93
N LEU A 306 11.93 -13.23 -25.01
CA LEU A 306 12.83 -12.25 -25.64
C LEU A 306 13.21 -11.11 -24.67
N TYR A 307 12.23 -10.63 -23.90
CA TYR A 307 12.43 -9.61 -22.87
C TYR A 307 13.36 -10.12 -21.74
N ASN A 308 13.14 -11.33 -21.25
CA ASN A 308 13.95 -11.92 -20.19
C ASN A 308 15.39 -12.21 -20.65
N GLU A 309 15.57 -12.65 -21.90
CA GLU A 309 16.89 -12.90 -22.48
C GLU A 309 17.69 -11.59 -22.64
N THR A 310 17.03 -10.52 -23.06
CA THR A 310 17.66 -9.19 -23.16
C THR A 310 17.99 -8.62 -21.77
N LEU A 311 17.09 -8.79 -20.80
CA LEU A 311 17.31 -8.37 -19.41
C LEU A 311 18.49 -9.10 -18.76
N THR A 312 18.59 -10.43 -18.91
CA THR A 312 19.68 -11.23 -18.35
C THR A 312 21.02 -10.95 -19.02
N LYS A 313 21.06 -10.71 -20.34
CA LYS A 313 22.26 -10.22 -21.03
C LYS A 313 22.72 -8.87 -20.48
N HIS A 314 21.79 -7.95 -20.22
CA HIS A 314 22.10 -6.64 -19.66
C HIS A 314 22.66 -6.75 -18.23
N GLN A 315 22.00 -7.53 -17.36
CA GLN A 315 22.44 -7.76 -15.99
C GLN A 315 23.84 -8.37 -15.95
N LYS A 316 24.12 -9.45 -16.71
CA LYS A 316 25.47 -10.05 -16.80
C LYS A 316 26.53 -9.04 -17.25
N LYS A 317 26.19 -8.13 -18.17
CA LYS A 317 27.09 -7.07 -18.65
C LYS A 317 27.40 -6.03 -17.55
N GLU A 318 26.41 -5.65 -16.75
CA GLU A 318 26.60 -4.74 -15.62
C GLU A 318 27.38 -5.40 -14.47
N THR A 319 27.11 -6.66 -14.13
CA THR A 319 27.86 -7.38 -13.11
C THR A 319 29.33 -7.50 -13.51
N ARG A 320 29.63 -7.83 -14.76
CA ARG A 320 31.01 -7.83 -15.30
C ARG A 320 31.67 -6.46 -15.16
N ARG A 321 31.00 -5.37 -15.54
CA ARG A 321 31.52 -4.00 -15.39
C ARG A 321 31.80 -3.61 -13.94
N LEU A 322 30.96 -4.03 -13.00
CA LEU A 322 31.16 -3.79 -11.56
C LEU A 322 32.36 -4.58 -11.01
N VAL A 323 32.54 -5.82 -11.45
CA VAL A 323 33.72 -6.64 -11.12
C VAL A 323 35.00 -6.00 -11.64
N TYR A 324 35.04 -5.58 -12.92
CA TYR A 324 36.20 -4.88 -13.49
C TYR A 324 36.50 -3.54 -12.79
N LYS A 325 35.48 -2.75 -12.43
CA LYS A 325 35.68 -1.51 -11.65
C LYS A 325 36.25 -1.77 -10.25
N LYS A 326 35.86 -2.87 -9.59
CA LYS A 326 36.44 -3.28 -8.29
C LYS A 326 37.89 -3.73 -8.42
N ILE A 327 38.23 -4.44 -9.49
CA ILE A 327 39.62 -4.88 -9.77
C ILE A 327 40.51 -3.67 -10.06
N LYS A 328 40.07 -2.72 -10.88
CA LYS A 328 40.83 -1.49 -11.20
C LYS A 328 41.00 -0.52 -10.02
N LYS A 329 40.22 -0.65 -8.95
CA LYS A 329 40.40 0.15 -7.71
C LYS A 329 41.37 -0.50 -6.71
N ARG A 330 41.78 -1.75 -6.95
CA ARG A 330 42.70 -2.52 -6.08
C ARG A 330 44.13 -2.57 -6.60
N ASN A 331 44.36 -2.22 -7.87
CA ASN A 331 45.66 -1.91 -8.45
C ASN A 331 45.79 -0.39 -8.52
#